data_AF-A0A970GIS0-F1
#
_entry.id   AF-A0A970GIS0-F1
#
_cell.length_a   1.000
_cell.length_b   1.000
_cell.length_c   1.000
_cell.angle_alpha   90.00
_cell.angle_beta   90.00
_cell.angle_gamma   90.00
#
_symmetry.space_group_name_H-M   'P 1'
#
loop_
_entity.id
_entity.type
_entity.pdbx_description
1 polymer ?
#
loop_
_entity_poly.entity_id
_entity_poly.type
_entity_poly.pdbx_seq_one_letter_code
_entity_poly.pdbx_strand_id
1 'polypeptide(L)'
;MVLFRRGDPPQVLLIQRGRPPFMGRWALPGGFVEVDEDLLAAAERELAEETGLSGVELTQLGAFGAVDRDPRRRVISITYWGVIDEDRDVVAGDDAAKAAWHPFTDLPPLAFDHGEILSLARQRAGL
;
A
#
# COMPACT_ATOMS: atom_id res chain seq x y z
N MET A 1 -2.79 -0.20 1.33
CA MET A 1 -2.53 -1.56 1.86
C MET A 1 -1.04 -1.81 2.01
N VAL A 2 -0.63 -2.68 2.92
CA VAL A 2 0.78 -3.06 3.13
C VAL A 2 0.97 -4.52 2.73
N LEU A 3 1.66 -4.78 1.63
CA LEU A 3 1.95 -6.13 1.20
C LEU A 3 3.43 -6.45 1.40
N PHE A 4 3.70 -7.45 2.22
CA PHE A 4 5.05 -7.96 2.43
C PHE A 4 5.33 -9.15 1.54
N ARG A 5 6.57 -9.24 1.06
CA ARG A 5 7.12 -10.46 0.47
C ARG A 5 8.17 -11.02 1.42
N ARG A 6 8.01 -12.28 1.81
CA ARG A 6 9.04 -12.98 2.60
C ARG A 6 10.32 -13.13 1.79
N GLY A 7 11.44 -13.12 2.49
CA GLY A 7 12.77 -13.19 1.91
C GLY A 7 13.79 -12.73 2.92
N ASP A 8 15.06 -12.77 2.53
CA ASP A 8 16.17 -12.21 3.31
C ASP A 8 17.01 -11.29 2.41
N PRO A 9 16.82 -9.95 2.48
CA PRO A 9 15.92 -9.26 3.39
C PRO A 9 14.44 -9.35 2.94
N PRO A 10 13.47 -9.19 3.87
CA PRO A 10 12.07 -9.06 3.51
C PRO A 10 11.84 -7.79 2.68
N GLN A 11 10.77 -7.78 1.91
CA GLN A 11 10.43 -6.66 1.01
C GLN A 11 8.99 -6.19 1.22
N VAL A 12 8.71 -4.96 0.81
CA VAL A 12 7.37 -4.36 0.79
C VAL A 12 7.05 -3.86 -0.61
N LEU A 13 5.81 -4.08 -1.04
CA LEU A 13 5.31 -3.53 -2.30
C LEU A 13 4.98 -2.05 -2.15
N LEU A 14 5.56 -1.23 -3.04
CA LEU A 14 5.28 0.20 -3.13
C LEU A 14 4.90 0.57 -4.57
N ILE A 15 4.16 1.67 -4.68
CA ILE A 15 3.86 2.34 -5.95
C ILE A 15 4.45 3.74 -5.97
N GLN A 16 4.89 4.20 -7.13
CA GLN A 16 5.32 5.58 -7.33
C GLN A 16 4.14 6.42 -7.81
N ARG A 17 3.80 7.46 -7.06
CA ARG A 17 2.64 8.31 -7.37
C ARG A 17 2.83 9.07 -8.69
N GLY A 18 1.89 8.93 -9.61
CA GLY A 18 1.85 9.68 -10.88
C GLY A 18 1.21 11.07 -10.79
N ARG A 19 0.56 11.41 -9.66
CA ARG A 19 -0.22 12.66 -9.51
C ARG A 19 0.10 13.43 -8.22
N PRO A 20 -0.04 14.78 -8.20
CA PRO A 20 0.05 15.57 -6.97
C PRO A 20 -1.05 15.21 -5.94
N PRO A 21 -0.82 15.44 -4.63
CA PRO A 21 0.45 15.79 -3.98
C PRO A 21 1.44 14.62 -3.99
N PHE A 22 2.69 14.88 -3.62
CA PHE A 22 3.75 13.86 -3.53
C PHE A 22 4.02 13.10 -4.84
N MET A 23 3.77 13.74 -5.99
CA MET A 23 4.11 13.19 -7.30
C MET A 23 5.59 12.76 -7.34
N GLY A 24 5.86 11.56 -7.85
CA GLY A 24 7.20 10.96 -7.89
C GLY A 24 7.68 10.35 -6.57
N ARG A 25 6.96 10.52 -5.44
CA ARG A 25 7.25 9.78 -4.20
C ARG A 25 6.64 8.39 -4.22
N TRP A 26 7.26 7.50 -3.47
CA TRP A 26 6.73 6.16 -3.23
C TRP A 26 5.63 6.17 -2.16
N ALA A 27 4.68 5.27 -2.30
CA ALA A 27 3.52 5.14 -1.43
C ALA A 27 3.13 3.66 -1.32
N LEU A 28 2.40 3.33 -0.27
CA LEU A 28 1.62 2.11 -0.20
C LEU A 28 0.53 2.14 -1.28
N PRO A 29 0.21 1.01 -1.94
CA PRO A 29 -0.92 0.93 -2.86
C PRO A 29 -2.24 1.28 -2.18
N GLY A 30 -3.16 1.91 -2.91
CA GLY A 30 -4.52 2.13 -2.49
C GLY A 30 -5.17 3.39 -3.08
N GLY A 31 -6.48 3.31 -3.23
CA GLY A 31 -7.35 4.39 -3.68
C GLY A 31 -8.59 4.56 -2.82
N PHE A 32 -9.69 4.95 -3.45
CA PHE A 32 -10.93 5.29 -2.76
C PHE A 32 -11.94 4.15 -2.88
N VAL A 33 -12.72 3.96 -1.82
CA VAL A 33 -13.85 3.02 -1.81
C VAL A 33 -14.97 3.56 -2.71
N GLU A 34 -15.49 2.71 -3.59
CA GLU A 34 -16.66 2.97 -4.43
C GLU A 34 -17.98 2.75 -3.68
N VAL A 35 -19.10 3.14 -4.28
CA VAL A 35 -20.40 3.18 -3.59
C VAL A 35 -21.04 1.79 -3.42
N ASP A 36 -20.59 0.82 -4.19
CA ASP A 36 -21.18 -0.51 -4.37
C ASP A 36 -20.22 -1.65 -4.00
N GLU A 37 -19.16 -1.35 -3.24
CA GLU A 37 -18.18 -2.33 -2.77
C GLU A 37 -17.94 -2.29 -1.25
N ASP A 38 -17.57 -3.43 -0.70
CA ASP A 38 -17.11 -3.54 0.69
C ASP A 38 -15.65 -3.07 0.84
N LEU A 39 -15.25 -2.73 2.07
CA LEU A 39 -13.89 -2.22 2.35
C LEU A 39 -12.76 -3.19 1.93
N LEU A 40 -12.98 -4.50 2.11
CA LEU A 40 -12.00 -5.52 1.68
C LEU A 40 -11.97 -5.63 0.16
N ALA A 41 -13.13 -5.61 -0.50
CA ALA A 41 -13.22 -5.66 -1.96
C ALA A 41 -12.54 -4.44 -2.60
N ALA A 42 -12.71 -3.25 -2.03
CA ALA A 42 -11.97 -2.05 -2.44
C ALA A 42 -10.45 -2.24 -2.32
N ALA A 43 -9.97 -2.79 -1.20
CA ALA A 43 -8.55 -3.04 -1.02
C ALA A 43 -7.99 -4.06 -2.03
N GLU A 44 -8.75 -5.11 -2.35
CA GLU A 44 -8.36 -6.12 -3.34
C GLU A 44 -8.37 -5.56 -4.77
N ARG A 45 -9.40 -4.78 -5.13
CA ARG A 45 -9.50 -4.10 -6.43
C ARG A 45 -8.32 -3.16 -6.65
N GLU A 46 -8.07 -2.25 -5.70
CA GLU A 46 -6.98 -1.27 -5.77
C GLU A 46 -5.60 -1.95 -5.82
N LEU A 47 -5.41 -3.07 -5.11
CA LEU A 47 -4.18 -3.87 -5.23
C LEU A 47 -3.98 -4.35 -6.68
N ALA A 48 -5.04 -4.90 -7.28
CA ALA A 48 -5.00 -5.44 -8.63
C ALA A 48 -4.79 -4.33 -9.68
N GLU A 49 -5.47 -3.19 -9.53
CA GLU A 49 -5.38 -2.07 -10.47
C GLU A 49 -3.99 -1.43 -10.49
N GLU A 50 -3.39 -1.19 -9.32
CA GLU A 50 -2.12 -0.46 -9.25
C GLU A 50 -0.88 -1.36 -9.41
N THR A 51 -1.03 -2.67 -9.21
CA THR A 51 0.13 -3.59 -9.12
C THR A 51 0.00 -4.88 -9.93
N GLY A 52 -1.20 -5.19 -10.45
CA GLY A 52 -1.50 -6.44 -11.13
C GLY A 52 -1.64 -7.67 -10.21
N LEU A 53 -1.53 -7.50 -8.90
CA LEU A 53 -1.63 -8.60 -7.94
C LEU A 53 -3.07 -8.84 -7.48
N SER A 54 -3.48 -10.11 -7.48
CA SER A 54 -4.78 -10.55 -6.99
C SER A 54 -4.67 -11.85 -6.18
N GLY A 55 -5.74 -12.22 -5.47
CA GLY A 55 -5.79 -13.48 -4.70
C GLY A 55 -4.79 -13.48 -3.54
N VAL A 56 -4.63 -12.33 -2.89
CA VAL A 56 -3.79 -12.15 -1.71
C VAL A 56 -4.69 -12.09 -0.48
N GLU A 57 -4.40 -12.89 0.52
CA GLU A 57 -5.09 -12.83 1.81
C GLU A 57 -4.75 -11.53 2.54
N LEU A 58 -5.76 -10.68 2.75
CA LEU A 58 -5.62 -9.38 3.39
C LEU A 58 -6.34 -9.34 4.74
N THR A 59 -5.63 -8.87 5.77
CA THR A 59 -6.18 -8.65 7.11
C THR A 59 -6.23 -7.15 7.41
N GLN A 60 -7.32 -6.67 8.01
CA GLN A 60 -7.44 -5.26 8.37
C GLN A 60 -6.41 -4.88 9.44
N LEU A 61 -5.66 -3.80 9.17
CA LEU A 61 -4.67 -3.22 10.09
C LEU A 61 -5.32 -2.22 11.04
N GLY A 62 -6.19 -1.35 10.50
CA GLY A 62 -6.88 -0.31 11.27
C GLY A 62 -7.33 0.88 10.42
N ALA A 63 -7.95 1.84 11.09
CA ALA A 63 -8.39 3.11 10.50
C ALA A 63 -7.45 4.25 10.88
N PHE A 64 -7.00 5.02 9.89
CA PHE A 64 -6.08 6.15 10.03
C PHE A 64 -6.80 7.42 9.60
N GLY A 65 -7.07 8.30 10.56
CA GLY A 65 -7.95 9.46 10.38
C GLY A 65 -7.44 10.77 10.95
N ALA A 66 -6.11 10.90 11.10
CA ALA A 66 -5.47 12.15 11.53
C ALA A 66 -5.91 13.31 10.62
N VAL A 67 -6.12 14.49 11.19
CA VAL A 67 -6.78 15.61 10.48
C VAL A 67 -5.96 16.09 9.28
N ASP A 68 -4.63 15.99 9.38
CA ASP A 68 -3.63 16.49 8.44
C ASP A 68 -2.98 15.39 7.58
N ARG A 69 -3.46 14.14 7.67
CA ARG A 69 -2.86 13.02 6.92
C ARG A 69 -2.88 13.18 5.41
N ASP A 70 -3.90 13.84 4.88
CA ASP A 70 -4.01 14.18 3.46
C ASP A 70 -4.17 15.71 3.34
N PRO A 71 -3.24 16.40 2.66
CA PRO A 71 -3.26 17.86 2.57
C PRO A 71 -4.39 18.40 1.68
N ARG A 72 -5.09 17.56 0.92
CA ARG A 72 -6.13 17.98 -0.02
C ARG A 72 -7.51 18.08 0.64
N ARG A 73 -7.84 17.13 1.51
CA ARG A 73 -9.18 16.96 2.09
C ARG A 73 -9.13 16.05 3.31
N ARG A 74 -10.20 16.04 4.11
CA ARG A 74 -10.36 15.05 5.17
C ARG A 74 -10.47 13.65 4.55
N VAL A 75 -9.49 12.79 4.81
CA VAL A 75 -9.48 11.39 4.38
C VAL A 75 -9.36 10.51 5.61
N ILE A 76 -10.12 9.42 5.63
CA ILE A 76 -9.96 8.32 6.58
C ILE A 76 -9.51 7.11 5.75
N SER A 77 -8.33 6.59 6.02
CA SER A 77 -7.80 5.41 5.34
C SER A 77 -8.10 4.18 6.17
N ILE A 78 -8.79 3.20 5.59
CA ILE A 78 -8.90 1.86 6.17
C ILE A 78 -7.81 1.01 5.53
N THR A 79 -6.81 0.65 6.32
CA THR A 79 -5.64 -0.06 5.78
C THR A 79 -5.74 -1.55 6.05
N TYR A 80 -5.35 -2.33 5.05
CA TYR A 80 -5.16 -3.79 5.13
C TYR A 80 -3.68 -4.15 4.97
N TRP A 81 -3.29 -5.33 5.43
CA TRP A 81 -1.96 -5.89 5.21
C TRP A 81 -2.00 -7.38 4.89
N GLY A 82 -0.95 -7.88 4.25
CA GLY A 82 -0.79 -9.30 3.90
C GLY A 82 0.67 -9.68 3.72
N VAL A 83 0.93 -10.98 3.57
CA VAL A 83 2.26 -11.55 3.34
C VAL A 83 2.16 -12.57 2.22
N ILE A 84 3.08 -12.51 1.26
CA ILE A 84 3.26 -13.53 0.22
C ILE A 84 4.65 -14.14 0.31
N ASP A 85 4.76 -15.42 -0.08
CA ASP A 85 6.02 -16.15 -0.14
C ASP A 85 6.61 -16.21 -1.56
N GLU A 86 5.76 -15.99 -2.56
CA GLU A 86 6.11 -16.14 -3.98
C GLU A 86 6.73 -14.87 -4.55
N ASP A 87 7.71 -15.05 -5.44
CA ASP A 87 8.19 -13.99 -6.32
C ASP A 87 7.12 -13.76 -7.39
N ARG A 88 6.34 -12.68 -7.22
CA ARG A 88 5.32 -12.25 -8.17
C ARG A 88 5.75 -10.95 -8.82
N ASP A 89 5.76 -10.96 -10.14
CA ASP A 89 5.94 -9.75 -10.94
C ASP A 89 4.82 -8.75 -10.63
N VAL A 90 5.19 -7.47 -10.64
CA VAL A 90 4.25 -6.36 -10.41
C VAL A 90 4.28 -5.42 -11.60
N VAL A 91 3.10 -4.99 -12.02
CA VAL A 91 2.92 -4.09 -13.15
C VAL A 91 2.13 -2.90 -12.65
N ALA A 92 2.70 -1.71 -12.86
CA ALA A 92 2.03 -0.48 -12.49
C ALA A 92 0.77 -0.27 -13.34
N GLY A 93 -0.31 0.19 -12.73
CA GLY A 93 -1.53 0.60 -13.41
C GLY A 93 -2.19 1.81 -12.77
N ASP A 94 -3.24 2.29 -13.42
CA ASP A 94 -4.00 3.49 -13.03
C ASP A 94 -3.10 4.71 -12.72
N ASP A 95 -3.11 5.20 -11.47
CA ASP A 95 -2.36 6.37 -11.04
C ASP A 95 -0.93 6.07 -10.59
N ALA A 96 -0.54 4.80 -10.58
CA ALA A 96 0.82 4.37 -10.30
C ALA A 96 1.69 4.53 -11.54
N ALA A 97 2.70 5.41 -11.45
CA ALA A 97 3.71 5.53 -12.50
C ALA A 97 4.65 4.30 -12.53
N LYS A 98 4.84 3.65 -11.37
CA LYS A 98 5.64 2.43 -11.17
C LYS A 98 5.06 1.62 -10.00
N ALA A 99 5.28 0.32 -10.01
CA ALA A 99 5.08 -0.60 -8.89
C ALA A 99 6.37 -1.41 -8.72
N ALA A 100 6.84 -1.60 -7.49
CA ALA A 100 8.08 -2.33 -7.22
C ALA A 100 8.14 -2.89 -5.80
N TRP A 101 8.86 -4.01 -5.67
CA TRP A 101 9.26 -4.57 -4.38
C TRP A 101 10.50 -3.84 -3.85
N HIS A 102 10.40 -3.23 -2.68
CA HIS A 102 11.50 -2.55 -2.01
C HIS A 102 12.00 -3.35 -0.80
N PRO A 103 13.31 -3.62 -0.68
CA PRO A 103 13.86 -4.25 0.52
C PRO A 103 13.79 -3.31 1.72
N PHE A 104 13.56 -3.86 2.91
CA PHE A 104 13.53 -3.07 4.15
C PHE A 104 14.88 -2.38 4.46
N THR A 105 15.97 -2.87 3.88
CA THR A 105 17.30 -2.28 4.01
C THR A 105 17.50 -1.01 3.18
N ASP A 106 16.60 -0.71 2.23
CA ASP A 106 16.69 0.44 1.33
C ASP A 106 15.29 0.99 0.99
N LEU A 107 14.59 1.49 2.02
CA LEU A 107 13.27 2.09 1.85
C LEU A 107 13.38 3.57 1.46
N PRO A 108 12.69 3.99 0.38
CA PRO A 108 12.58 5.40 0.04
C PRO A 108 11.67 6.15 1.04
N PRO A 109 11.76 7.50 1.10
CA PRO A 109 10.78 8.31 1.82
C PRO A 109 9.37 8.09 1.25
N LEU A 110 8.42 7.77 2.12
CA LEU A 110 7.04 7.51 1.71
C LEU A 110 6.18 8.78 1.73
N ALA A 111 5.17 8.82 0.86
CA ALA A 111 4.15 9.86 0.84
C ALA A 111 3.20 9.75 2.04
N PHE A 112 2.56 10.87 2.41
CA PHE A 112 1.58 10.93 3.49
C PHE A 112 2.11 10.36 4.83
N ASP A 113 1.26 9.68 5.57
CA ASP A 113 1.52 8.94 6.82
C ASP A 113 1.95 7.47 6.56
N HIS A 114 2.30 7.11 5.32
CA HIS A 114 2.53 5.72 4.94
C HIS A 114 3.72 5.06 5.66
N GLY A 115 4.70 5.84 6.12
CA GLY A 115 5.80 5.34 6.95
C GLY A 115 5.33 4.83 8.32
N GLU A 116 4.36 5.51 8.93
CA GLU A 116 3.76 5.10 10.21
C GLU A 116 2.92 3.83 10.02
N ILE A 117 2.12 3.80 8.96
CA ILE A 117 1.30 2.65 8.58
C ILE A 117 2.17 1.41 8.33
N LEU A 118 3.24 1.56 7.56
CA LEU A 118 4.19 0.49 7.28
C LEU A 118 4.84 -0.04 8.57
N SER A 119 5.25 0.87 9.46
CA SER A 119 5.88 0.49 10.74
C SER A 119 4.93 -0.34 11.61
N LEU A 120 3.65 0.07 11.71
CA LEU A 120 2.65 -0.67 12.45
C LEU A 120 2.34 -2.04 11.82
N ALA A 121 2.18 -2.10 10.50
CA ALA A 121 1.96 -3.35 9.79
C ALA A 121 3.11 -4.33 9.99
N ARG A 122 4.36 -3.84 9.94
CA ARG A 122 5.56 -4.64 10.15
C ARG A 122 5.60 -5.23 11.57
N GLN A 123 5.27 -4.43 12.58
CA GLN A 123 5.15 -4.90 13.97
C GLN A 123 4.08 -6.00 14.10
N ARG A 124 2.93 -5.85 13.42
CA ARG A 124 1.85 -6.85 13.42
C ARG A 124 2.23 -8.15 12.71
N ALA A 125 3.03 -8.05 11.65
CA ALA A 125 3.53 -9.20 10.89
C ALA A 125 4.66 -9.96 11.59
N GLY A 126 5.31 -9.37 12.58
CA GLY A 126 6.51 -9.93 13.22
C GLY A 126 7.74 -9.91 12.30
N LEU A 127 7.83 -8.90 11.42
CA LEU A 127 8.94 -8.68 10.47
C LEU A 127 9.86 -7.53 10.89
#